data_AF-A0A3M1ZE21-F1
#
_entry.id   AF-A0A3M1ZE21-F1
#
_cell.length_a   1.000
_cell.length_b   1.000
_cell.length_c   1.000
_cell.angle_alpha   90.00
_cell.angle_beta   90.00
_cell.angle_gamma   90.00
#
_symmetry.space_group_name_H-M   'P 1'
#
loop_
_entity.id
_entity.type
_entity.pdbx_description
1 polymer ?
#
loop_
_entity_poly.entity_id
_entity_poly.type
_entity_poly.pdbx_seq_one_letter_code
_entity_poly.pdbx_strand_id
1 'polypeptide(L)'
;DDNILEKINAVSRTGDNGLRPLTLDDYLKHRVNSQLTWYINKISDDFASARKSNAIIITVSAVGSLLATLGSGLEVLVALTAALAFALSRMAEIRLYGATYAIYHSAAARLQVELGRWLILPAEERQKKEKQSDFVVRVEEVFADEMKQWREQAIRQLEANEQSILQNLQQARESLKDMDESKLLTLHEQEDESEAVASSEG
;
A
#
# COMPACT_ATOMS: atom_id res chain seq x y z
N ASP A 1 21.09 -28.58 19.51
CA ASP A 1 22.22 -27.96 18.78
C ASP A 1 22.55 -28.54 17.40
N ASP A 2 22.05 -29.72 17.01
CA ASP A 2 22.38 -30.34 15.71
C ASP A 2 21.82 -29.64 14.45
N ASN A 3 20.94 -28.64 14.61
CA ASN A 3 20.30 -27.96 13.47
C ASN A 3 21.13 -26.78 12.93
N ILE A 4 22.11 -26.28 13.70
CA ILE A 4 22.92 -25.13 13.27
C ILE A 4 23.97 -25.58 12.23
N LEU A 5 24.59 -26.75 12.45
CA LEU A 5 25.63 -27.27 11.56
C LEU A 5 25.06 -27.69 10.19
N GLU A 6 23.83 -28.21 10.15
CA GLU A 6 23.15 -28.56 8.89
C GLU A 6 22.77 -27.30 8.09
N LYS A 7 22.32 -26.24 8.77
CA LYS A 7 22.04 -24.93 8.14
C LYS A 7 23.32 -24.28 7.60
N ILE A 8 24.44 -24.38 8.31
CA ILE A 8 25.74 -23.89 7.83
C ILE A 8 26.19 -24.68 6.59
N ASN A 9 25.98 -26.00 6.57
CA ASN A 9 26.30 -26.83 5.40
C ASN A 9 25.36 -26.61 4.20
N ALA A 10 24.10 -26.22 4.43
CA ALA A 10 23.18 -25.87 3.35
C ALA A 10 23.58 -24.55 2.65
N VAL A 11 24.10 -23.57 3.41
CA VAL A 11 24.63 -22.29 2.87
C VAL A 11 25.91 -22.53 2.05
N SER A 12 26.75 -23.50 2.44
CA SER A 12 27.96 -23.90 1.70
C SER A 12 27.69 -24.38 0.25
N ARG A 13 26.49 -24.90 -0.07
CA ARG A 13 26.14 -25.39 -1.42
C ARG A 13 25.92 -24.27 -2.45
N THR A 14 25.84 -23.00 -2.04
CA THR A 14 25.74 -21.83 -2.94
C THR A 14 27.10 -21.19 -3.27
N GLY A 15 28.22 -21.77 -2.82
CA GLY A 15 29.57 -21.27 -3.13
C GLY A 15 30.03 -20.07 -2.30
N ASP A 16 29.18 -19.61 -1.38
CA ASP A 16 29.50 -18.61 -0.37
C ASP A 16 29.57 -19.31 1.00
N ASN A 17 30.76 -19.33 1.60
CA ASN A 17 30.98 -19.89 2.93
C ASN A 17 30.78 -18.84 4.05
N GLY A 18 30.34 -17.63 3.71
CA GLY A 18 30.07 -16.53 4.65
C GLY A 18 31.31 -15.96 5.36
N LEU A 19 32.51 -16.45 5.02
CA LEU A 19 33.77 -16.14 5.71
C LEU A 19 34.84 -15.55 4.79
N ARG A 20 34.53 -15.34 3.50
CA ARG A 20 35.46 -14.69 2.55
C ARG A 20 35.32 -13.17 2.63
N PRO A 21 36.40 -12.41 2.43
CA PRO A 21 36.32 -10.97 2.25
C PRO A 21 35.37 -10.66 1.08
N LEU A 22 34.35 -9.83 1.34
CA LEU A 22 33.37 -9.44 0.32
C LEU A 22 34.10 -8.65 -0.77
N THR A 23 34.18 -9.22 -1.98
CA THR A 23 34.75 -8.49 -3.12
C THR A 23 33.71 -7.51 -3.66
N LEU A 24 34.17 -6.49 -4.38
CA LEU A 24 33.24 -5.55 -5.02
C LEU A 24 32.35 -6.26 -6.06
N ASP A 25 32.86 -7.28 -6.74
CA ASP A 25 32.09 -8.05 -7.71
C ASP A 25 30.98 -8.86 -7.03
N ASP A 26 31.27 -9.45 -5.86
CA ASP A 26 30.27 -10.13 -5.04
C ASP A 26 29.20 -9.15 -4.56
N TYR A 27 29.61 -7.95 -4.11
CA TYR A 27 28.68 -6.89 -3.72
C TYR A 27 27.78 -6.47 -4.89
N LEU A 28 28.35 -6.21 -6.08
CA LEU A 28 27.58 -5.86 -7.28
C LEU A 28 26.56 -6.94 -7.64
N LYS A 29 26.98 -8.21 -7.62
CA LYS A 29 26.14 -9.35 -7.97
C LYS A 29 25.01 -9.55 -6.97
N HIS A 30 25.35 -9.65 -5.68
CA HIS A 30 24.41 -10.09 -4.65
C HIS A 30 23.57 -8.95 -4.08
N ARG A 31 24.10 -7.73 -4.02
CA ARG A 31 23.39 -6.56 -3.51
C ARG A 31 22.75 -5.77 -4.65
N VAL A 32 23.57 -5.19 -5.52
CA VAL A 32 23.11 -4.15 -6.44
C VAL A 32 22.25 -4.73 -7.56
N ASN A 33 22.74 -5.73 -8.28
CA ASN A 33 22.03 -6.33 -9.42
C ASN A 33 20.79 -7.10 -8.97
N SER A 34 20.88 -7.80 -7.84
CA SER A 34 19.75 -8.49 -7.22
C SER A 34 18.63 -7.49 -6.90
N GLN A 35 18.95 -6.40 -6.19
CA GLN A 35 17.95 -5.38 -5.84
C GLN A 35 17.41 -4.64 -7.06
N LEU A 36 18.25 -4.31 -8.03
CA LEU A 36 17.80 -3.67 -9.25
C LEU A 36 16.81 -4.55 -10.03
N THR A 37 17.12 -5.85 -10.16
CA THR A 37 16.23 -6.83 -10.81
C THR A 37 14.91 -6.94 -10.05
N TRP A 38 14.98 -7.00 -8.71
CA TRP A 38 13.80 -7.03 -7.87
C TRP A 38 12.94 -5.78 -8.06
N TYR A 39 13.52 -4.56 -8.06
CA TYR A 39 12.78 -3.32 -8.29
C TYR A 39 12.09 -3.32 -9.66
N ILE A 40 12.81 -3.68 -10.73
CA ILE A 40 12.24 -3.71 -12.09
C ILE A 40 11.03 -4.65 -12.18
N ASN A 41 11.16 -5.86 -11.64
CA ASN A 41 10.06 -6.82 -11.60
C ASN A 41 8.90 -6.31 -10.75
N LYS A 42 9.22 -5.77 -9.57
CA LYS A 42 8.23 -5.25 -8.63
C LYS A 42 7.41 -4.10 -9.22
N ILE A 43 8.06 -3.16 -9.90
CA ILE A 43 7.44 -2.04 -10.62
C ILE A 43 6.46 -2.55 -11.67
N SER A 44 6.86 -3.56 -12.47
CA SER A 44 6.00 -4.17 -13.49
C SER A 44 4.79 -4.87 -12.87
N ASP A 45 4.99 -5.66 -11.82
CA ASP A 45 3.94 -6.41 -11.13
C ASP A 45 2.94 -5.49 -10.43
N ASP A 46 3.43 -4.43 -9.78
CA ASP A 46 2.58 -3.45 -9.10
C ASP A 46 1.73 -2.68 -10.11
N PHE A 47 2.29 -2.31 -11.27
CA PHE A 47 1.53 -1.66 -12.34
C PHE A 47 0.43 -2.55 -12.92
N ALA A 48 0.74 -3.82 -13.21
CA ALA A 48 -0.24 -4.78 -13.71
C ALA A 48 -1.34 -5.05 -12.68
N SER A 49 -0.97 -5.19 -11.40
CA SER A 49 -1.91 -5.43 -10.30
C SER A 49 -2.83 -4.23 -10.06
N ALA A 50 -2.31 -3.01 -10.06
CA ALA A 50 -3.09 -1.79 -9.92
C ALA A 50 -4.12 -1.65 -11.04
N ARG A 51 -3.71 -1.90 -12.29
CA ARG A 51 -4.61 -1.85 -13.46
C ARG A 51 -5.74 -2.88 -13.35
N LYS A 52 -5.43 -4.10 -12.91
CA LYS A 52 -6.43 -5.15 -12.70
C LYS A 52 -7.44 -4.76 -11.62
N SER A 53 -6.97 -4.28 -10.47
CA SER A 53 -7.85 -3.84 -9.37
C SER A 53 -8.76 -2.68 -9.79
N ASN A 54 -8.21 -1.67 -10.48
CA ASN A 54 -9.01 -0.55 -10.98
C ASN A 54 -10.08 -0.99 -11.98
N ALA A 55 -9.74 -1.93 -12.89
CA ALA A 55 -10.73 -2.47 -13.82
C ALA A 55 -11.89 -3.19 -13.10
N ILE A 56 -11.59 -3.94 -12.03
CA ILE A 56 -12.61 -4.60 -11.21
C ILE A 56 -13.49 -3.56 -10.50
N ILE A 57 -12.89 -2.55 -9.86
CA ILE A 57 -13.63 -1.48 -9.15
C ILE A 57 -14.58 -0.75 -10.11
N ILE A 58 -14.09 -0.34 -11.29
CA ILE A 58 -14.91 0.34 -12.30
C ILE A 58 -16.08 -0.55 -12.74
N THR A 59 -15.83 -1.84 -12.94
CA THR A 59 -16.88 -2.79 -13.35
C THR A 59 -17.94 -2.95 -12.25
N VAL A 60 -17.53 -3.13 -10.99
CA VAL A 60 -18.46 -3.26 -9.86
C VAL A 60 -19.28 -1.99 -9.68
N SER A 61 -18.65 -0.82 -9.75
CA SER A 61 -19.33 0.46 -9.65
C SER A 61 -20.32 0.68 -10.81
N ALA A 62 -19.94 0.33 -12.05
CA ALA A 62 -20.82 0.44 -13.21
C ALA A 62 -22.05 -0.48 -13.10
N VAL A 63 -21.86 -1.71 -12.61
CA VAL A 63 -22.97 -2.64 -12.35
C VAL A 63 -23.88 -2.09 -11.24
N GLY A 64 -23.33 -1.58 -10.15
CA GLY A 64 -24.12 -0.95 -9.08
C GLY A 64 -24.98 0.21 -9.56
N SER A 65 -24.40 1.10 -10.37
CA SER A 65 -25.14 2.22 -10.99
C SER A 65 -26.26 1.72 -11.92
N LEU A 66 -26.02 0.70 -12.73
CA LEU A 66 -27.05 0.13 -13.61
C LEU A 66 -28.21 -0.49 -12.81
N LEU A 67 -27.90 -1.22 -11.74
CA LEU A 67 -28.90 -1.81 -10.84
C LEU A 67 -29.74 -0.72 -10.15
N ALA A 68 -29.13 0.40 -9.77
CA ALA A 68 -29.86 1.53 -9.19
C ALA A 68 -30.88 2.14 -10.17
N THR A 69 -30.55 2.20 -11.47
CA THR A 69 -31.47 2.75 -12.49
C THR A 69 -32.67 1.85 -12.82
N LEU A 70 -32.59 0.54 -12.55
CA LEU A 70 -33.64 -0.43 -12.89
C LEU A 70 -34.81 -0.45 -11.87
N GLY A 71 -34.68 0.24 -10.74
CA GLY A 71 -35.81 0.81 -9.99
C GLY A 71 -36.84 -0.11 -9.32
N SER A 72 -36.68 -1.43 -9.29
CA SER A 72 -37.67 -2.33 -8.67
C SER A 72 -37.05 -3.45 -7.83
N GLY A 73 -37.09 -3.34 -6.49
CA GLY A 73 -36.78 -4.43 -5.55
C GLY A 73 -35.30 -4.86 -5.45
N LEU A 74 -34.38 -4.15 -6.11
CA LEU A 74 -32.94 -4.47 -6.12
C LEU A 74 -32.11 -3.60 -5.17
N GLU A 75 -32.75 -2.87 -4.25
CA GLU A 75 -32.09 -1.95 -3.30
C GLU A 75 -30.98 -2.64 -2.47
N VAL A 76 -31.21 -3.88 -2.07
CA VAL A 76 -30.21 -4.70 -1.34
C VAL A 76 -28.97 -4.96 -2.19
N LEU A 77 -29.11 -5.17 -3.51
CA LEU A 77 -27.97 -5.37 -4.41
C LEU A 77 -27.21 -4.07 -4.67
N VAL A 78 -27.89 -2.93 -4.68
CA VAL A 78 -27.24 -1.61 -4.76
C VAL A 78 -26.36 -1.40 -3.52
N ALA A 79 -26.87 -1.65 -2.32
CA ALA A 79 -26.08 -1.56 -1.09
C ALA A 79 -24.90 -2.53 -1.09
N LEU A 80 -25.08 -3.77 -1.57
CA LEU A 80 -24.01 -4.77 -1.66
C LEU A 80 -22.92 -4.34 -2.63
N THR A 81 -23.27 -3.84 -3.82
CA THR A 81 -22.29 -3.38 -4.81
C THR A 81 -21.54 -2.14 -4.33
N ALA A 82 -22.20 -1.22 -3.62
CA ALA A 82 -21.56 -0.08 -2.98
C ALA A 82 -20.57 -0.50 -1.89
N ALA A 83 -20.98 -1.41 -0.99
CA ALA A 83 -20.10 -1.94 0.05
C ALA A 83 -18.91 -2.71 -0.55
N LEU A 84 -19.14 -3.47 -1.62
CA LEU A 84 -18.08 -4.19 -2.34
C LEU A 84 -17.12 -3.23 -3.04
N ALA A 85 -17.63 -2.19 -3.71
CA ALA A 85 -16.80 -1.16 -4.33
C ALA A 85 -15.96 -0.44 -3.27
N PHE A 86 -16.54 -0.10 -2.12
CA PHE A 86 -15.82 0.52 -1.01
C PHE A 86 -14.73 -0.41 -0.45
N ALA A 87 -15.05 -1.68 -0.20
CA ALA A 87 -14.09 -2.67 0.30
C ALA A 87 -12.93 -2.89 -0.69
N LEU A 88 -13.22 -2.97 -1.99
CA LEU A 88 -12.20 -3.11 -3.04
C LEU A 88 -11.33 -1.86 -3.16
N SER A 89 -11.91 -0.67 -3.08
CA SER A 89 -11.15 0.59 -3.06
C SER A 89 -10.22 0.66 -1.85
N ARG A 90 -10.71 0.35 -0.64
CA ARG A 90 -9.89 0.30 0.57
C ARG A 90 -8.78 -0.74 0.47
N MET A 91 -9.08 -1.91 -0.10
CA MET A 91 -8.08 -2.95 -0.32
C MET A 91 -7.01 -2.51 -1.32
N ALA A 92 -7.37 -1.75 -2.36
CA ALA A 92 -6.43 -1.20 -3.33
C ALA A 92 -5.52 -0.13 -2.69
N GLU A 93 -6.07 0.75 -1.86
CA GLU A 93 -5.32 1.76 -1.09
C GLU A 93 -4.29 1.12 -0.15
N ILE A 94 -4.70 0.10 0.59
CA ILE A 94 -3.82 -0.62 1.54
C ILE A 94 -2.65 -1.30 0.82
N ARG A 95 -2.85 -1.76 -0.42
CA ARG A 95 -1.81 -2.47 -1.17
C ARG A 95 -0.71 -1.57 -1.73
N LEU A 96 -0.77 -0.25 -1.50
CA LEU A 96 0.30 0.71 -1.78
C LEU A 96 0.82 0.75 -3.23
N TYR A 97 0.14 0.14 -4.20
CA TYR A 97 0.70 -0.13 -5.53
C TYR A 97 1.25 1.11 -6.26
N GLY A 98 0.64 2.28 -6.10
CA GLY A 98 1.14 3.52 -6.69
C GLY A 98 2.21 4.23 -5.85
N ALA A 99 2.13 4.05 -4.54
CA ALA A 99 2.99 4.66 -3.53
C ALA A 99 4.41 4.06 -3.56
N THR A 100 4.49 2.74 -3.52
CA THR A 100 5.76 2.00 -3.61
C THR A 100 6.40 2.09 -4.99
N TYR A 101 5.59 2.20 -6.04
CA TYR A 101 6.07 2.34 -7.42
C TYR A 101 7.03 3.52 -7.57
N ALA A 102 6.66 4.71 -7.08
CA ALA A 102 7.48 5.91 -7.24
C ALA A 102 8.83 5.79 -6.52
N ILE A 103 8.82 5.22 -5.30
CA ILE A 103 10.04 4.99 -4.52
C ILE A 103 10.97 4.03 -5.26
N TYR A 104 10.48 2.84 -5.63
CA TYR A 104 11.30 1.83 -6.30
C TYR A 104 11.76 2.28 -7.69
N HIS A 105 10.92 2.98 -8.43
CA HIS A 105 11.28 3.53 -9.74
C HIS A 105 12.42 4.54 -9.62
N SER A 106 12.32 5.47 -8.66
CA SER A 106 13.38 6.47 -8.44
C SER A 106 14.69 5.82 -7.96
N ALA A 107 14.61 4.83 -7.07
CA ALA A 107 15.77 4.08 -6.58
C ALA A 107 16.44 3.30 -7.71
N ALA A 108 15.67 2.57 -8.52
CA ALA A 108 16.17 1.83 -9.67
C ALA A 108 16.86 2.75 -10.69
N ALA A 109 16.27 3.90 -11.01
CA ALA A 109 16.88 4.88 -11.91
C ALA A 109 18.20 5.43 -11.37
N ARG A 110 18.26 5.78 -10.08
CA ARG A 110 19.49 6.24 -9.43
C ARG A 110 20.58 5.16 -9.41
N LEU A 111 20.21 3.91 -9.11
CA LEU A 111 21.15 2.78 -9.15
C LEU A 111 21.70 2.53 -10.56
N GLN A 112 20.86 2.63 -11.59
CA GLN A 112 21.30 2.51 -12.99
C GLN A 112 22.30 3.61 -13.36
N VAL A 113 22.09 4.85 -12.91
CA VAL A 113 23.04 5.94 -13.12
C VAL A 113 24.37 5.66 -12.43
N GLU A 114 24.36 5.21 -11.17
CA GLU A 114 25.61 4.89 -10.45
C GLU A 114 26.34 3.68 -11.05
N LEU A 115 25.61 2.64 -11.47
CA LEU A 115 26.19 1.52 -12.21
C LEU A 115 26.77 1.97 -13.54
N GLY A 116 26.06 2.81 -14.29
CA GLY A 116 26.56 3.38 -15.54
C GLY A 116 27.85 4.15 -15.32
N ARG A 117 27.88 5.04 -14.32
CA ARG A 117 29.09 5.78 -13.91
C ARG A 117 30.24 4.85 -13.59
N TRP A 118 29.99 3.79 -12.83
CA TRP A 118 31.01 2.79 -12.49
C TRP A 118 31.55 2.06 -13.72
N LEU A 119 30.67 1.62 -14.61
CA LEU A 119 31.06 0.83 -15.79
C LEU A 119 31.82 1.64 -16.85
N ILE A 120 31.61 2.97 -16.89
CA ILE A 120 32.32 3.88 -17.80
C ILE A 120 33.76 4.12 -17.34
N LEU A 121 34.08 3.93 -16.06
CA LEU A 121 35.43 4.13 -15.55
C LEU A 121 36.44 3.15 -16.19
N PRO A 122 37.64 3.63 -16.57
CA PRO A 122 38.73 2.77 -17.04
C PRO A 122 39.03 1.64 -16.04
N ALA A 123 39.44 0.47 -16.54
CA ALA A 123 39.73 -0.69 -15.68
C ALA A 123 40.79 -0.40 -14.60
N GLU A 124 41.78 0.43 -14.92
CA GLU A 124 42.83 0.87 -13.99
C GLU A 124 42.28 1.72 -12.84
N GLU A 125 41.29 2.59 -13.12
CA GLU A 125 40.65 3.40 -12.10
C GLU A 125 39.68 2.59 -11.24
N ARG A 126 39.01 1.59 -11.82
CA ARG A 126 38.12 0.67 -11.08
C ARG A 126 38.86 -0.21 -10.08
N GLN A 127 40.16 -0.43 -10.26
CA GLN A 127 40.98 -1.17 -9.27
C GLN A 127 41.41 -0.31 -8.08
N LYS A 128 41.29 1.03 -8.16
CA LYS A 128 41.62 1.91 -7.04
C LYS A 128 40.59 1.75 -5.93
N LYS A 129 41.05 1.36 -4.74
CA LYS A 129 40.19 1.16 -3.55
C LYS A 129 39.34 2.37 -3.21
N GLU A 130 39.87 3.59 -3.40
CA GLU A 130 39.13 4.84 -3.21
C GLU A 130 37.89 4.91 -4.12
N LYS A 131 38.05 4.63 -5.42
CA LYS A 131 36.94 4.64 -6.37
C LYS A 131 35.92 3.55 -6.10
N GLN A 132 36.36 2.38 -5.67
CA GLN A 132 35.49 1.28 -5.24
C GLN A 132 34.66 1.69 -4.01
N SER A 133 35.31 2.25 -3.00
CA SER A 133 34.65 2.72 -1.78
C SER A 133 33.65 3.84 -2.08
N ASP A 134 34.05 4.83 -2.88
CA ASP A 134 33.19 5.95 -3.27
C ASP A 134 31.93 5.46 -4.01
N PHE A 135 32.08 4.45 -4.88
CA PHE A 135 30.95 3.84 -5.55
C PHE A 135 30.01 3.12 -4.58
N VAL A 136 30.54 2.31 -3.66
CA VAL A 136 29.73 1.61 -2.65
C VAL A 136 28.96 2.61 -1.79
N VAL A 137 29.61 3.68 -1.33
CA VAL A 137 28.96 4.73 -0.53
C VAL A 137 27.79 5.35 -1.28
N ARG A 138 27.97 5.76 -2.54
CA ARG A 138 26.88 6.34 -3.34
C ARG A 138 25.73 5.37 -3.57
N VAL A 139 26.01 4.09 -3.78
CA VAL A 139 24.98 3.07 -3.93
C VAL A 139 24.20 2.87 -2.62
N GLU A 140 24.90 2.77 -1.48
CA GLU A 140 24.25 2.62 -0.18
C GLU A 140 23.47 3.87 0.24
N GLU A 141 23.89 5.07 -0.19
CA GLU A 141 23.08 6.29 -0.05
C GLU A 141 21.74 6.17 -0.79
N VAL A 142 21.71 5.59 -1.99
CA VAL A 142 20.46 5.35 -2.72
C VAL A 142 19.55 4.40 -1.95
N PHE A 143 20.09 3.33 -1.37
CA PHE A 143 19.31 2.39 -0.53
C PHE A 143 18.85 3.03 0.78
N ALA A 144 19.68 3.84 1.42
CA ALA A 144 19.33 4.54 2.66
C ALA A 144 18.19 5.55 2.41
N ASP A 145 18.25 6.29 1.31
CA ASP A 145 17.20 7.22 0.90
C ASP A 145 15.90 6.50 0.58
N GLU A 146 15.96 5.39 -0.15
CA GLU A 146 14.79 4.56 -0.46
C GLU A 146 14.12 4.07 0.82
N MET A 147 14.90 3.49 1.74
CA MET A 147 14.41 3.04 3.04
C MET A 147 13.77 4.17 3.85
N LYS A 148 14.37 5.36 3.83
CA LYS A 148 13.83 6.55 4.48
C LYS A 148 12.49 6.95 3.87
N GLN A 149 12.41 7.07 2.55
CA GLN A 149 11.17 7.41 1.84
C GLN A 149 10.06 6.40 2.11
N TRP A 150 10.39 5.11 2.11
CA TRP A 150 9.44 4.05 2.40
C TRP A 150 8.90 4.17 3.83
N ARG A 151 9.77 4.41 4.81
CA ARG A 151 9.37 4.60 6.21
C ARG A 151 8.46 5.82 6.39
N GLU A 152 8.83 6.95 5.80
CA GLU A 152 8.01 8.17 5.86
C GLU A 152 6.64 7.95 5.22
N GLN A 153 6.58 7.25 4.10
CA GLN A 153 5.32 6.94 3.45
C GLN A 153 4.45 5.98 4.27
N ALA A 154 5.05 4.95 4.86
CA ALA A 154 4.34 4.02 5.75
C ALA A 154 3.72 4.75 6.95
N ILE A 155 4.46 5.69 7.56
CA ILE A 155 3.96 6.50 8.67
C ILE A 155 2.80 7.39 8.21
N ARG A 156 2.96 8.14 7.10
CA ARG A 156 1.89 8.99 6.56
C ARG A 156 0.60 8.21 6.27
N GLN A 157 0.73 6.99 5.76
CA GLN A 157 -0.44 6.14 5.50
C GLN A 157 -1.11 5.67 6.78
N LEU A 158 -0.33 5.32 7.81
CA LEU A 158 -0.88 4.96 9.12
C LEU A 158 -1.69 6.12 9.70
N GLU A 159 -1.12 7.32 9.70
CA GLU A 159 -1.79 8.54 10.17
C GLU A 159 -3.06 8.84 9.38
N ALA A 160 -3.02 8.74 8.05
CA ALA A 160 -4.20 8.95 7.19
C ALA A 160 -5.30 7.92 7.46
N ASN A 161 -4.92 6.65 7.67
CA ASN A 161 -5.87 5.60 8.00
C ASN A 161 -6.52 5.85 9.36
N GLU A 162 -5.73 6.19 10.38
CA GLU A 162 -6.21 6.54 11.72
C GLU A 162 -7.19 7.72 11.69
N GLN A 163 -6.84 8.80 10.98
CA GLN A 163 -7.73 9.94 10.81
C GLN A 163 -9.04 9.56 10.13
N SER A 164 -8.99 8.71 9.09
CA SER A 164 -10.20 8.27 8.40
C SER A 164 -11.12 7.42 9.30
N ILE A 165 -10.54 6.61 10.19
CA ILE A 165 -11.30 5.80 11.16
C ILE A 165 -11.95 6.73 12.19
N LEU A 166 -11.20 7.70 12.73
CA LEU A 166 -11.74 8.66 13.69
C LEU A 166 -12.89 9.47 13.11
N GLN A 167 -12.76 9.94 11.85
CA GLN A 167 -13.84 10.66 11.16
C GLN A 167 -15.07 9.77 10.95
N ASN A 168 -14.88 8.54 10.48
CA ASN A 168 -16.00 7.59 10.31
C ASN A 168 -16.72 7.30 11.63
N LEU A 169 -15.97 7.15 12.74
CA LEU A 169 -16.54 6.95 14.07
C LEU A 169 -17.29 8.18 14.58
N GLN A 170 -16.79 9.39 14.30
CA GLN A 170 -17.48 10.64 14.63
C GLN A 170 -18.79 10.76 13.84
N GLN A 171 -18.76 10.53 12.53
CA GLN A 171 -19.97 10.56 11.68
C GLN A 171 -20.99 9.49 12.10
N ALA A 172 -20.53 8.28 12.44
CA ALA A 172 -21.42 7.23 12.96
C ALA A 172 -22.05 7.64 14.30
N ARG A 173 -21.29 8.31 15.17
CA ARG A 173 -21.80 8.82 16.45
C ARG A 173 -22.83 9.94 16.25
N GLU A 174 -22.55 10.88 15.35
CA GLU A 174 -23.47 11.99 15.04
C GLU A 174 -24.77 11.48 14.42
N SER A 175 -24.69 10.58 13.43
CA SER A 175 -25.88 9.98 12.82
C SER A 175 -26.75 9.18 13.81
N LEU A 176 -26.13 8.49 14.79
CA LEU A 176 -26.88 7.83 15.87
C LEU A 176 -27.59 8.85 16.77
N LYS A 177 -26.95 9.98 17.07
CA LYS A 177 -27.56 11.04 17.87
C LYS A 177 -28.75 11.69 17.15
N ASP A 178 -28.61 11.96 15.86
CA ASP A 178 -29.69 12.53 15.03
C ASP A 178 -30.88 11.56 14.89
N MET A 179 -30.61 10.24 14.86
CA MET A 179 -31.65 9.20 14.89
C MET A 179 -32.42 9.15 16.22
N ASP A 180 -31.74 9.34 17.35
CA ASP A 180 -32.39 9.39 18.66
C ASP A 180 -33.21 10.66 18.83
N GLU A 181 -32.70 11.83 18.41
CA GLU A 181 -33.43 13.10 18.47
C GLU A 181 -34.67 13.09 17.56
N SER A 182 -34.55 12.55 16.34
CA SER A 182 -35.71 12.40 15.44
C SER A 182 -36.77 11.44 15.97
N LYS A 183 -36.38 10.32 16.58
CA LYS A 183 -37.33 9.40 17.24
C LYS A 183 -38.06 10.07 18.41
N LEU A 184 -37.36 10.83 19.23
CA LEU A 184 -37.96 11.55 20.36
C LEU A 184 -38.97 12.60 19.90
N LEU A 185 -38.69 13.32 18.81
CA LEU A 185 -39.63 14.26 18.19
C LEU A 185 -40.88 13.56 17.66
N THR A 186 -40.73 12.43 16.96
CA THR A 186 -41.89 11.68 16.45
C THR A 186 -42.76 11.07 17.54
N LEU A 187 -42.17 10.70 18.69
CA LEU A 187 -42.92 10.16 19.83
C LEU A 187 -43.73 11.26 20.53
N HIS A 188 -43.16 12.46 20.69
CA HIS A 188 -43.87 13.61 21.25
C HIS A 188 -45.04 14.07 20.37
N GLU A 189 -44.85 14.09 19.05
CA GLU A 189 -45.91 14.44 18.10
C GLU A 189 -47.07 13.43 18.12
N GLN A 190 -46.79 12.14 18.34
CA GLN A 190 -47.82 11.11 18.50
C GLN A 190 -48.55 11.18 19.86
N GLU A 191 -47.89 11.58 20.94
CA GLU A 191 -48.54 11.79 22.25
C GLU A 191 -49.51 12.98 22.20
N ASP A 192 -49.08 14.11 21.62
CA ASP A 192 -49.91 15.32 21.47
C ASP A 192 -51.13 15.08 20.58
N GLU A 193 -51.00 14.31 19.48
CA GLU A 193 -52.14 13.92 18.64
C GLU A 193 -53.11 12.97 19.38
N SER A 194 -52.61 12.07 20.23
CA SER A 194 -53.45 11.14 21.00
C SER A 194 -54.27 11.84 22.09
N GLU A 195 -53.71 12.85 22.75
CA GLU A 195 -54.41 13.66 23.76
C GLU A 195 -55.46 14.59 23.11
N ALA A 196 -55.15 15.15 21.93
CA ALA A 196 -56.09 15.99 21.19
C ALA A 196 -57.33 15.22 20.71
N VAL A 197 -57.16 13.97 20.27
CA VAL A 197 -58.27 13.09 19.85
C VAL A 197 -59.13 12.68 21.06
N ALA A 198 -58.51 12.30 22.18
CA ALA A 198 -59.22 11.91 23.41
C ALA A 198 -60.03 13.06 24.03
N SER A 199 -59.57 14.31 23.90
CA SER A 199 -60.32 15.48 24.40
C SER A 199 -61.47 15.92 23.48
N SER A 200 -61.56 15.40 22.24
CA SER A 200 -62.64 15.75 21.29
C SER A 200 -63.84 14.79 21.34
N GLU A 201 -63.70 13.63 21.97
CA GLU A 201 -64.75 12.60 22.09
C GLU A 201 -65.49 12.58 23.45
N GLY A 202 -65.13 13.47 24.40
CA GLY A 202 -65.78 13.62 25.72
C GLY A 202 -66.64 14.87 25.83
#